data_AF-A0A914SG29-F1
#
_entry.id   AF-A0A914SG29-F1
#
_cell.length_a   1.000
_cell.length_b   1.000
_cell.length_c   1.000
_cell.angle_alpha   90.00
_cell.angle_beta   90.00
_cell.angle_gamma   90.00
#
_symmetry.space_group_name_H-M   'P 1'
#
loop_
_entity.id
_entity.type
_entity.pdbx_description
1 polymer ?
#
loop_
_entity_poly.entity_id
_entity_poly.type
_entity_poly.pdbx_seq_one_letter_code
_entity_poly.pdbx_strand_id
1 'polypeptide(L)'
;MLARRLLLSKAFRPSFFHRLQSSSTPPSTESAAAAESKPEEIDFSNFDEFIEDVTSKTQDDNISFAKLLRQSKFVQLGDFNGRVVVGNIVHRVGDDVYIDFGMKFNAVCKAPTTDGHKYTIGSKVLIRLFNPELSERFLGSKHDLTLLEADASLIKLIGVPGQKRRREVEKNENQK
;
A
#
# COMPACT_ATOMS: atom_id res chain seq x y z
N MET A 1 -3.30 3.30 -65.31
CA MET A 1 -4.47 4.20 -65.25
C MET A 1 -5.08 4.03 -63.86
N LEU A 2 -5.31 5.00 -63.00
CA LEU A 2 -5.41 6.45 -63.12
C LEU A 2 -5.11 7.04 -61.71
N ALA A 3 -4.38 8.15 -61.67
CA ALA A 3 -3.98 8.85 -60.45
C ALA A 3 -5.07 9.77 -59.88
N ARG A 4 -4.92 10.17 -58.60
CA ARG A 4 -5.26 11.47 -57.95
C ARG A 4 -4.83 11.36 -56.47
N ARG A 5 -3.82 12.05 -55.88
CA ARG A 5 -3.46 13.49 -55.81
C ARG A 5 -4.70 14.35 -55.47
N LEU A 6 -4.79 15.19 -54.43
CA LEU A 6 -3.82 15.91 -53.59
C LEU A 6 -4.54 16.48 -52.33
N LEU A 7 -3.75 16.72 -51.28
CA LEU A 7 -3.86 17.60 -50.09
C LEU A 7 -4.98 18.67 -50.01
N LEU A 8 -5.44 18.98 -48.79
CA LEU A 8 -5.24 20.33 -48.22
C LEU A 8 -5.46 20.39 -46.69
N SER A 9 -4.50 21.04 -46.04
CA SER A 9 -4.44 21.49 -44.66
C SER A 9 -5.41 22.65 -44.37
N LYS A 10 -5.78 22.84 -43.11
CA LYS A 10 -6.07 24.15 -42.52
C LYS A 10 -5.76 24.15 -41.02
N ALA A 11 -4.72 24.89 -40.68
CA ALA A 11 -4.35 25.27 -39.33
C ALA A 11 -5.32 26.34 -38.82
N PHE A 12 -5.76 26.23 -37.57
CA PHE A 12 -6.46 27.29 -36.86
C PHE A 12 -5.46 27.96 -35.91
N ARG A 13 -5.05 29.18 -36.24
CA ARG A 13 -4.16 30.01 -35.42
C ARG A 13 -4.99 30.89 -34.47
N PRO A 14 -4.49 31.15 -33.25
CA PRO A 14 -5.12 32.02 -32.28
C PRO A 14 -4.72 33.48 -32.53
N SER A 15 -5.64 34.39 -32.22
CA SER A 15 -5.30 35.81 -32.04
C SER A 15 -6.48 36.54 -31.41
N PHE A 16 -6.38 36.82 -30.11
CA PHE A 16 -6.85 38.09 -29.56
C PHE A 16 -5.84 38.53 -28.51
N PHE A 17 -4.91 39.37 -28.97
CA PHE A 17 -4.09 40.24 -28.13
C PHE A 17 -4.89 41.54 -28.00
N HIS A 18 -5.24 41.93 -26.77
CA HIS A 18 -5.45 43.33 -26.46
C HIS A 18 -4.63 43.68 -25.23
N ARG A 19 -4.09 44.90 -25.27
CA ARG A 19 -2.89 45.37 -24.59
C ARG A 19 -3.28 46.51 -23.63
N LEU A 20 -2.51 46.65 -22.54
CA LEU A 20 -2.41 47.79 -21.57
C LEU A 20 -3.65 48.02 -20.68
N GLN A 21 -3.57 48.40 -19.39
CA GLN A 21 -2.52 49.04 -18.60
C GLN A 21 -2.74 48.78 -17.09
N SER A 22 -1.69 49.02 -16.30
CA SER A 22 -1.58 48.92 -14.84
C SER A 22 -2.49 49.86 -14.03
N SER A 23 -3.08 49.35 -12.96
CA SER A 23 -3.37 50.13 -11.74
C SER A 23 -3.39 49.20 -10.52
N SER A 24 -2.60 49.57 -9.52
CA SER A 24 -2.53 48.97 -8.19
C SER A 24 -3.86 49.07 -7.42
N THR A 25 -4.33 47.96 -6.86
CA THR A 25 -5.02 47.87 -5.56
C THR A 25 -5.28 46.40 -5.22
N PRO A 26 -5.08 45.95 -3.97
CA PRO A 26 -5.29 44.56 -3.57
C PRO A 26 -6.77 44.28 -3.31
N PRO A 27 -7.37 43.19 -3.84
CA PRO A 27 -8.68 42.76 -3.39
C PRO A 27 -8.55 41.96 -2.09
N SER A 28 -9.34 42.42 -1.13
CA SER A 28 -9.59 41.87 0.20
C SER A 28 -9.97 40.40 0.20
N THR A 29 -9.47 39.74 1.24
CA THR A 29 -9.86 38.45 1.82
C THR A 29 -11.33 38.07 1.66
N GLU A 30 -11.59 37.00 0.91
CA GLU A 30 -12.75 36.13 1.11
C GLU A 30 -12.22 34.76 1.55
N SER A 31 -12.43 34.45 2.82
CA SER A 31 -12.04 33.20 3.48
C SER A 31 -12.98 32.07 3.07
N ALA A 32 -12.58 31.26 2.09
CA ALA A 32 -13.09 29.91 1.95
C ALA A 32 -12.38 29.03 2.99
N ALA A 33 -13.12 28.63 4.04
CA ALA A 33 -12.64 27.76 5.10
C ALA A 33 -12.28 26.38 4.54
N ALA A 34 -11.01 26.19 4.19
CA ALA A 34 -10.41 24.86 4.12
C ALA A 34 -10.22 24.38 5.57
N ALA A 35 -11.00 23.38 5.97
CA ALA A 35 -10.81 22.70 7.24
C ALA A 35 -9.46 21.96 7.19
N GLU A 36 -8.42 22.61 7.71
CA GLU A 36 -7.16 21.95 8.05
C GLU A 36 -7.45 20.95 9.17
N SER A 37 -7.58 19.67 8.81
CA SER A 37 -7.54 18.59 9.79
C SER A 37 -6.13 18.57 10.39
N LYS A 38 -6.03 19.05 11.63
CA LYS A 38 -4.86 18.96 12.50
C LYS A 38 -4.29 17.52 12.45
N PRO A 39 -2.98 17.32 12.27
CA PRO A 39 -2.42 15.97 12.31
C PRO A 39 -2.74 15.37 13.68
N GLU A 40 -3.39 14.20 13.69
CA GLU A 40 -3.60 13.43 14.91
C GLU A 40 -2.22 13.08 15.47
N GLU A 41 -1.90 13.62 16.63
CA GLU A 41 -0.72 13.26 17.39
C GLU A 41 -0.85 11.78 17.75
N ILE A 42 -0.02 10.94 17.11
CA ILE A 42 0.05 9.52 17.43
C ILE A 42 0.64 9.41 18.85
N ASP A 43 -0.17 8.95 19.78
CA ASP A 43 0.21 8.75 21.17
C ASP A 43 1.11 7.50 21.30
N PHE A 44 2.41 7.73 21.47
CA PHE A 44 3.41 6.69 21.65
C PHE A 44 3.50 6.18 23.10
N SER A 45 2.70 6.70 24.04
CA SER A 45 2.77 6.28 25.45
C SER A 45 2.51 4.78 25.66
N ASN A 46 1.71 4.17 24.78
CA ASN A 46 1.40 2.73 24.83
C ASN A 46 2.47 1.85 24.17
N PHE A 47 3.52 2.43 23.60
CA PHE A 47 4.58 1.66 22.93
C PHE A 47 5.40 0.86 23.95
N ASP A 48 5.70 1.47 25.11
CA ASP A 48 6.50 0.82 26.15
C ASP A 48 5.79 -0.41 26.76
N GLU A 49 4.48 -0.30 27.01
CA GLU A 49 3.65 -1.42 27.50
C GLU A 49 3.59 -2.58 26.49
N PHE A 50 3.49 -2.26 25.19
CA PHE A 50 3.54 -3.26 24.13
C PHE A 50 4.91 -3.95 24.06
N ILE A 51 6.00 -3.20 24.19
CA ILE A 51 7.35 -3.75 24.20
C ILE A 51 7.54 -4.70 25.40
N GLU A 52 7.05 -4.34 26.59
CA GLU A 52 7.06 -5.21 27.78
C GLU A 52 6.24 -6.50 27.60
N ASP A 53 5.04 -6.45 27.00
CA ASP A 53 4.23 -7.65 26.75
C ASP A 53 4.85 -8.57 25.68
N VAL A 54 5.54 -8.01 24.69
CA VAL A 54 6.29 -8.79 23.68
C VAL A 54 7.56 -9.40 24.28
N THR A 55 8.31 -8.64 25.09
CA THR A 55 9.57 -9.12 25.69
C THR A 55 9.33 -10.14 26.81
N SER A 56 8.27 -9.99 27.61
CA SER A 56 7.92 -10.95 28.67
C SER A 56 7.51 -12.33 28.15
N LYS A 57 7.05 -12.43 26.89
CA LYS A 57 6.72 -13.71 26.24
C LYS A 57 7.95 -14.46 25.71
N THR A 58 9.08 -13.78 25.51
CA THR A 58 10.35 -14.40 25.13
C THR A 58 11.13 -14.76 26.39
N GLN A 59 11.01 -16.01 26.87
CA GLN A 59 11.58 -16.54 28.12
C GLN A 59 13.12 -16.60 28.21
N ASP A 60 13.84 -15.74 27.50
CA ASP A 60 15.29 -15.84 27.39
C ASP A 60 15.91 -14.44 27.34
N ASP A 61 15.94 -13.78 28.50
CA ASP A 61 16.46 -12.41 28.73
C ASP A 61 17.94 -12.23 28.33
N ASN A 62 18.61 -13.31 27.89
CA ASN A 62 20.01 -13.33 27.46
C ASN A 62 20.19 -13.43 25.93
N ILE A 63 19.12 -13.33 25.13
CA ILE A 63 19.25 -13.34 23.67
C ILE A 63 19.60 -11.94 23.17
N SER A 64 20.79 -11.79 22.57
CA SER A 64 21.20 -10.53 21.96
C SER A 64 20.36 -10.19 20.72
N PHE A 65 20.22 -8.89 20.42
CA PHE A 65 19.56 -8.42 19.19
C PHE A 65 20.11 -9.09 17.92
N ALA A 66 21.44 -9.29 17.84
CA ALA A 66 22.05 -9.97 16.70
C ALA A 66 21.55 -11.41 16.54
N LYS A 67 21.31 -12.13 17.64
CA LYS A 67 20.75 -13.49 17.63
C LYS A 67 19.28 -13.47 17.22
N LEU A 68 18.48 -12.54 17.76
CA LEU A 68 17.08 -12.35 17.34
C LEU A 68 16.97 -12.05 15.84
N LEU A 69 17.74 -11.08 15.35
CA LEU A 69 17.73 -10.68 13.94
C LEU A 69 18.12 -11.86 13.04
N ARG A 70 19.22 -12.57 13.37
CA ARG A 70 19.67 -13.75 12.62
C ARG A 70 18.64 -14.89 12.61
N GLN A 71 17.85 -15.03 13.66
CA GLN A 71 16.80 -16.05 13.78
C GLN A 71 15.41 -15.58 13.30
N SER A 72 15.28 -14.32 12.89
CA SER A 72 14.01 -13.76 12.43
C SER A 72 13.56 -14.38 11.10
N LYS A 73 12.24 -14.43 10.88
CA LYS A 73 11.67 -14.88 9.60
C LYS A 73 12.05 -13.98 8.44
N PHE A 74 12.22 -12.69 8.71
CA PHE A 74 12.72 -11.71 7.74
C PHE A 74 14.10 -12.12 7.19
N VAL A 75 15.09 -12.36 8.06
CA VAL A 75 16.44 -12.77 7.63
C VAL A 75 16.42 -14.17 7.01
N GLN A 76 15.61 -15.09 7.55
CA GLN A 76 15.49 -16.46 7.01
C GLN A 76 14.86 -16.52 5.61
N LEU A 77 14.06 -15.52 5.22
CA LEU A 77 13.41 -15.50 3.90
C LEU A 77 14.43 -15.38 2.76
N GLY A 78 15.57 -14.71 3.03
CA GLY A 78 16.65 -14.50 2.06
C GLY A 78 16.21 -13.59 0.91
N ASP A 79 16.56 -13.97 -0.31
CA ASP A 79 16.10 -13.25 -1.51
C ASP A 79 14.56 -13.25 -1.58
N PHE A 80 13.99 -12.07 -1.80
CA PHE A 80 12.55 -11.84 -1.85
C PHE A 80 11.96 -12.17 -3.21
N ASN A 81 12.75 -12.08 -4.29
CA ASN A 81 12.22 -12.14 -5.63
C ASN A 81 11.53 -13.48 -5.93
N GLY A 82 10.22 -13.43 -6.12
CA GLY A 82 9.38 -14.59 -6.40
C GLY A 82 9.02 -15.43 -5.18
N ARG A 83 9.35 -15.01 -3.95
CA ARG A 83 8.98 -15.71 -2.71
C ARG A 83 7.48 -15.64 -2.47
N VAL A 84 6.93 -16.73 -1.94
CA VAL A 84 5.51 -16.81 -1.61
C VAL A 84 5.33 -16.65 -0.11
N VAL A 85 4.54 -15.67 0.30
CA VAL A 85 4.27 -15.35 1.71
C VAL A 85 2.78 -15.18 1.95
N VAL A 86 2.38 -15.30 3.22
CA VAL A 86 1.00 -15.07 3.66
C VAL A 86 0.88 -13.64 4.16
N GLY A 87 -0.16 -12.95 3.72
CA GLY A 87 -0.52 -11.62 4.20
C GLY A 87 -1.98 -11.54 4.67
N ASN A 88 -2.31 -10.44 5.33
CA ASN A 88 -3.66 -10.08 5.72
C ASN A 88 -4.05 -8.78 5.02
N ILE A 89 -5.28 -8.72 4.50
CA ILE A 89 -5.81 -7.46 3.96
C ILE A 89 -6.10 -6.52 5.13
N VAL A 90 -5.44 -5.38 5.20
CA VAL A 90 -5.59 -4.39 6.27
C VAL A 90 -6.45 -3.20 5.86
N HIS A 91 -6.51 -2.90 4.55
CA HIS A 91 -7.31 -1.82 4.01
C HIS A 91 -7.79 -2.14 2.59
N ARG A 92 -8.88 -1.52 2.15
CA ARG A 92 -9.42 -1.68 0.79
C ARG A 92 -9.99 -0.36 0.27
N VAL A 93 -9.61 0.02 -0.94
CA VAL A 93 -10.12 1.20 -1.65
C VAL A 93 -10.58 0.78 -3.04
N GLY A 94 -11.90 0.72 -3.25
CA GLY A 94 -12.46 0.17 -4.49
C GLY A 94 -12.00 -1.27 -4.73
N ASP A 95 -11.23 -1.46 -5.81
CA ASP A 95 -10.66 -2.76 -6.18
C ASP A 95 -9.22 -2.95 -5.68
N ASP A 96 -8.59 -1.94 -5.07
CA ASP A 96 -7.26 -2.05 -4.49
C ASP A 96 -7.33 -2.60 -3.07
N VAL A 97 -6.53 -3.63 -2.79
CA VAL A 97 -6.38 -4.24 -1.46
C VAL A 97 -4.97 -4.03 -0.96
N TYR A 98 -4.86 -3.46 0.25
CA TYR A 98 -3.61 -3.26 0.96
C TYR A 98 -3.36 -4.47 1.84
N ILE A 99 -2.21 -5.12 1.63
CA ILE A 99 -1.86 -6.40 2.23
C ILE A 99 -0.63 -6.20 3.11
N ASP A 100 -0.79 -6.41 4.41
CA ASP A 100 0.32 -6.52 5.36
C ASP A 100 0.80 -7.98 5.42
N PHE A 101 2.10 -8.19 5.30
CA PHE A 101 2.76 -9.49 5.36
C PHE A 101 3.96 -9.50 6.33
N GLY A 102 3.97 -8.57 7.29
CA GLY A 102 4.97 -8.48 8.35
C GLY A 102 6.26 -7.77 7.95
N MET A 103 6.21 -6.97 6.88
CA MET A 103 7.31 -6.15 6.37
C MET A 103 7.05 -4.66 6.63
N LYS A 104 8.03 -3.82 6.29
CA LYS A 104 7.95 -2.37 6.51
C LYS A 104 6.80 -1.71 5.76
N PHE A 105 6.54 -2.13 4.53
CA PHE A 105 5.50 -1.55 3.67
C PHE A 105 4.48 -2.60 3.25
N ASN A 106 3.24 -2.16 3.10
CA ASN A 106 2.17 -2.99 2.55
C ASN A 106 2.41 -3.22 1.06
N ALA A 107 1.91 -4.35 0.55
CA ALA A 107 1.73 -4.54 -0.88
C ALA A 107 0.33 -4.09 -1.28
N VAL A 108 0.22 -3.38 -2.41
CA VAL A 108 -1.07 -2.97 -2.99
C VAL A 108 -1.35 -3.84 -4.20
N CYS A 109 -2.43 -4.59 -4.18
CA CYS A 109 -2.83 -5.46 -5.29
C CYS A 109 -4.27 -5.19 -5.71
N LYS A 110 -4.60 -5.42 -6.97
CA LYS A 110 -6.00 -5.45 -7.42
C LYS A 110 -6.68 -6.74 -6.95
N ALA A 111 -7.88 -6.63 -6.41
CA ALA A 111 -8.75 -7.76 -6.17
C ALA A 111 -9.10 -8.43 -7.51
N PRO A 112 -9.17 -9.76 -7.58
CA PRO A 112 -9.56 -10.46 -8.81
C PRO A 112 -10.99 -10.09 -9.22
N THR A 113 -11.24 -10.01 -10.53
CA THR A 113 -12.59 -9.74 -11.06
C THR A 113 -13.59 -10.81 -10.62
N THR A 114 -13.16 -12.08 -10.61
CA THR A 114 -13.96 -13.19 -10.11
C THR A 114 -13.89 -13.23 -8.59
N ASP A 115 -15.05 -13.19 -7.94
CA ASP A 115 -15.17 -13.27 -6.48
C ASP A 115 -14.39 -12.19 -5.70
N GLY A 116 -14.08 -11.04 -6.34
CA GLY A 116 -13.34 -9.94 -5.71
C GLY A 116 -13.95 -9.43 -4.41
N HIS A 117 -15.28 -9.54 -4.26
CA HIS A 117 -16.00 -9.19 -3.04
C HIS A 117 -15.59 -10.00 -1.80
N LYS A 118 -14.97 -11.18 -1.97
CA LYS A 118 -14.49 -12.03 -0.86
C LYS A 118 -13.19 -11.53 -0.25
N TYR A 119 -12.45 -10.67 -0.95
CA TYR A 119 -11.20 -10.07 -0.49
C TYR A 119 -11.48 -8.86 0.41
N THR A 120 -12.05 -9.12 1.59
CA THR A 120 -12.40 -8.10 2.58
C THR A 120 -11.29 -7.92 3.61
N ILE A 121 -11.33 -6.81 4.34
CA ILE A 121 -10.41 -6.53 5.46
C ILE A 121 -10.43 -7.70 6.46
N GLY A 122 -9.24 -8.11 6.92
CA GLY A 122 -9.03 -9.28 7.79
C GLY A 122 -8.91 -10.61 7.04
N SER A 123 -9.11 -10.62 5.72
CA SER A 123 -8.90 -11.83 4.92
C SER A 123 -7.42 -12.19 4.84
N LYS A 124 -7.12 -13.49 4.96
CA LYS A 124 -5.80 -14.06 4.73
C LYS A 124 -5.62 -14.38 3.26
N VAL A 125 -4.52 -13.92 2.69
CA VAL A 125 -4.17 -14.09 1.28
C VAL A 125 -2.77 -14.63 1.12
N LEU A 126 -2.51 -15.24 -0.02
CA LEU A 126 -1.20 -15.65 -0.46
C LEU A 126 -0.71 -14.67 -1.53
N ILE A 127 0.49 -14.12 -1.36
CA ILE A 127 1.11 -13.20 -2.31
C ILE A 127 2.46 -13.73 -2.77
N ARG A 128 2.86 -13.38 -3.99
CA ARG A 128 4.22 -13.52 -4.48
C ARG A 128 4.92 -12.17 -4.34
N LEU A 129 5.91 -12.11 -3.46
CA LEU A 129 6.73 -10.92 -3.23
C LEU A 129 7.80 -10.81 -4.33
N PHE A 130 8.07 -9.59 -4.79
CA PHE A 130 9.18 -9.29 -5.70
C PHE A 130 10.18 -8.35 -5.03
N ASN A 131 9.69 -7.23 -4.48
CA ASN A 131 10.50 -6.24 -3.81
C ASN A 131 9.81 -5.75 -2.52
N PRO A 132 10.46 -5.78 -1.34
CA PRO A 132 9.88 -5.25 -0.11
C PRO A 132 9.76 -3.72 -0.06
N GLU A 133 10.45 -2.99 -0.94
CA GLU A 133 10.34 -1.52 -1.05
C GLU A 133 10.57 -1.07 -2.49
N LEU A 134 9.53 -0.52 -3.13
CA LEU A 134 9.68 0.11 -4.44
C LEU A 134 10.38 1.46 -4.31
N SER A 135 11.68 1.47 -4.60
CA SER A 135 12.48 2.67 -4.68
C SER A 135 13.39 2.66 -5.90
N GLU A 136 13.59 3.85 -6.48
CA GLU A 136 14.45 4.04 -7.65
C GLU A 136 15.11 5.43 -7.63
N ARG A 137 16.32 5.53 -8.20
CA ARG A 137 17.02 6.79 -8.39
C ARG A 137 16.84 7.29 -9.82
N PHE A 138 16.29 8.49 -9.97
CA PHE A 138 16.12 9.13 -11.27
C PHE A 138 17.28 10.05 -11.60
N LEU A 139 17.45 10.34 -12.90
CA LEU A 139 18.48 11.27 -13.35
C LEU A 139 18.28 12.66 -12.73
N GLY A 140 19.35 13.21 -12.16
CA GLY A 140 19.33 14.52 -11.49
C GLY A 140 18.87 14.47 -10.03
N SER A 141 18.39 13.32 -9.52
CA SER A 141 18.13 13.18 -8.09
C SER A 141 19.41 12.86 -7.31
N LYS A 142 19.55 13.46 -6.13
CA LYS A 142 20.64 13.13 -5.18
C LYS A 142 20.32 11.90 -4.33
N HIS A 143 19.03 11.62 -4.18
CA HIS A 143 18.48 10.56 -3.33
C HIS A 143 17.50 9.71 -4.12
N ASP A 144 17.24 8.51 -3.60
CA ASP A 144 16.27 7.59 -4.17
C ASP A 144 14.87 8.07 -3.82
N LEU A 145 13.93 7.92 -4.76
CA LEU A 145 12.52 8.14 -4.52
C LEU A 145 11.88 6.79 -4.19
N THR A 146 11.03 6.74 -3.16
CA THR A 146 10.34 5.53 -2.71
C THR A 146 8.83 5.74 -2.80
N LEU A 147 8.11 4.71 -3.25
CA LEU A 147 6.65 4.70 -3.31
C LEU A 147 6.01 4.32 -1.97
N LEU A 148 6.82 3.91 -0.98
CA LEU A 148 6.34 3.46 0.34
C LEU A 148 5.38 2.26 0.25
N GLU A 149 5.58 1.42 -0.76
CA GLU A 149 4.84 0.18 -0.98
C GLU A 149 5.78 -0.93 -1.44
N ALA A 150 5.38 -2.18 -1.17
CA ALA A 150 6.07 -3.37 -1.65
C ALA A 150 5.46 -3.83 -2.99
N ASP A 151 6.31 -4.37 -3.86
CA ASP A 151 5.89 -5.00 -5.09
C ASP A 151 5.56 -6.48 -4.86
N ALA A 152 4.31 -6.83 -5.11
CA ALA A 152 3.84 -8.20 -5.02
C ALA A 152 2.66 -8.47 -5.96
N SER A 153 2.46 -9.75 -6.28
CA SER A 153 1.25 -10.23 -6.97
C SER A 153 0.37 -11.06 -6.04
N LEU A 154 -0.92 -10.75 -6.01
CA LEU A 154 -1.93 -11.52 -5.30
C LEU A 154 -2.16 -12.87 -6.00
N ILE A 155 -1.93 -13.98 -5.29
CA ILE A 155 -2.11 -15.34 -5.83
C ILE A 155 -3.52 -15.85 -5.54
N LYS A 156 -3.92 -15.88 -4.25
CA LYS A 156 -5.22 -16.41 -3.85
C LYS A 156 -5.65 -16.00 -2.45
N LEU A 157 -6.96 -16.07 -2.22
CA LEU A 157 -7.59 -16.05 -0.90
C LEU A 157 -7.40 -17.40 -0.20
N ILE A 158 -6.93 -17.40 1.06
CA ILE A 158 -6.76 -18.62 1.87
C ILE A 158 -7.66 -18.66 3.10
N GLY A 159 -8.25 -17.54 3.51
CA GLY A 159 -9.26 -17.51 4.55
C GLY A 159 -9.96 -16.16 4.62
N VAL A 160 -11.28 -16.17 4.78
CA VAL A 160 -12.06 -14.95 5.06
C VAL A 160 -12.20 -14.74 6.56
N PRO A 161 -12.37 -13.48 7.02
CA PRO A 161 -12.64 -13.20 8.42
C PRO A 161 -13.83 -14.03 8.93
N GLY A 162 -13.70 -14.61 10.11
CA GLY A 162 -14.77 -15.37 10.78
C GLY A 162 -14.97 -16.83 10.34
N GLN A 163 -14.33 -17.33 9.27
CA GLN A 163 -14.54 -18.71 8.81
C GLN A 163 -13.98 -19.80 9.74
N LYS A 164 -12.89 -19.52 10.48
CA LYS A 164 -12.32 -20.51 11.43
C LYS A 164 -13.31 -20.92 12.52
N ARG A 165 -14.01 -19.94 13.12
CA ARG A 165 -15.01 -20.19 14.17
C ARG A 165 -16.11 -21.13 13.68
N ARG A 166 -16.59 -20.97 12.45
CA ARG A 166 -17.69 -21.78 11.90
C ARG A 166 -17.31 -23.25 11.73
N ARG A 167 -16.11 -23.53 11.20
CA ARG A 167 -15.63 -24.91 11.00
C ARG A 167 -15.27 -25.63 12.30
N GLU A 168 -14.85 -24.90 13.33
CA GLU A 168 -14.55 -25.45 14.65
C GLU A 168 -15.84 -25.80 15.40
N VAL A 169 -16.88 -24.96 15.30
CA VAL A 169 -18.21 -25.24 15.85
C VAL A 169 -18.85 -26.46 15.19
N GLU A 170 -18.85 -26.54 13.86
CA GLU A 170 -19.40 -27.70 13.12
C GLU A 170 -18.67 -29.01 13.44
N LYS A 171 -17.35 -28.97 13.69
CA LYS A 171 -16.60 -30.16 14.11
C LYS A 171 -16.94 -30.62 15.53
N ASN A 172 -17.19 -29.67 16.44
CA ASN A 172 -17.55 -29.98 17.82
C ASN A 172 -19.00 -30.46 17.95
N GLU A 173 -19.90 -30.02 17.07
CA GLU A 173 -21.28 -30.50 17.00
C GLU A 173 -21.38 -31.92 16.44
N ASN A 174 -20.57 -32.29 15.44
CA ASN A 174 -20.57 -33.62 14.85
C ASN A 174 -19.81 -34.70 15.68
N GLN A 175 -19.27 -34.33 16.84
CA GLN A 175 -18.59 -35.25 17.77
C GLN A 175 -19.41 -35.54 19.05
N LYS A 176 -20.63 -35.01 19.16
CA LYS A 176 -21.61 -35.38 20.18
C LYS A 176 -22.65 -36.32 19.61
#